data_AF-A0AAX4L2U7-F1
#
_entry.id   AF-A0AAX4L2U7-F1
#
_cell.length_a   1.000
_cell.length_b   1.000
_cell.length_c   1.000
_cell.angle_alpha   90.00
_cell.angle_beta   90.00
_cell.angle_gamma   90.00
#
_symmetry.space_group_name_H-M   'P 1'
#
loop_
_entity.id
_entity.type
_entity.pdbx_description
1 polymer ?
#
loop_
_entity_poly.entity_id
_entity_poly.type
_entity_poly.pdbx_seq_one_letter_code
_entity_poly.pdbx_strand_id
1 'polypeptide(L)' 'MLSPLLAIKILLLVPTIIFFFFSVIYYILYSIKAPGFESIAIRIISFILLGGAAILLSLYLAI' A
#
# COMPACT_ATOMS: atom_id res chain seq x y z
N MET A 1 15.85 23.99 -6.10
CA MET A 1 15.12 23.75 -4.83
C MET A 1 13.82 23.03 -5.15
N LEU A 2 13.52 21.92 -4.48
CA LEU A 2 12.22 21.24 -4.62
C LEU A 2 11.12 22.17 -4.09
N SER A 3 10.02 22.31 -4.84
CA SER A 3 8.87 23.07 -4.33
C SER A 3 8.23 22.30 -3.15
N PRO A 4 7.70 22.99 -2.13
CA PRO A 4 7.03 22.32 -1.00
C PRO A 4 5.89 21.40 -1.46
N LEU A 5 5.14 21.81 -2.49
CA LEU A 5 4.07 21.00 -3.06
C LEU A 5 4.59 19.70 -3.68
N LEU A 6 5.69 19.76 -4.45
CA LEU A 6 6.28 18.58 -5.05
C LEU A 6 6.83 17.62 -3.99
N ALA A 7 7.41 18.15 -2.91
CA ALA A 7 7.87 17.34 -1.78
C ALA A 7 6.73 16.58 -1.09
N ILE A 8 5.59 17.23 -0.84
CA ILE A 8 4.39 16.58 -0.26
C ILE A 8 3.86 15.50 -1.21
N LYS A 9 3.79 15.77 -2.51
CA LYS A 9 3.36 14.78 -3.51
C LYS A 9 4.24 13.54 -3.52
N ILE A 10 5.56 13.69 -3.43
CA ILE A 10 6.49 12.56 -3.31
C ILE A 10 6.26 11.81 -1.99
N LEU A 11 6.09 12.54 -0.87
CA LEU A 11 5.86 11.96 0.45
C LEU A 11 4.58 11.12 0.52
N LEU A 12 3.55 11.42 -0.30
CA LEU A 12 2.33 10.62 -0.40
C LEU A 12 2.45 9.49 -1.42
N LEU A 13 3.06 9.74 -2.57
CA LEU A 13 3.14 8.78 -3.67
C LEU A 13 4.02 7.58 -3.33
N VAL A 14 5.17 7.80 -2.70
CA VAL A 14 6.10 6.72 -2.34
C VAL A 14 5.45 5.69 -1.40
N PRO A 15 4.87 6.06 -0.24
CA PRO A 15 4.21 5.08 0.62
C PRO A 15 2.97 4.46 -0.02
N THR A 16 2.26 5.18 -0.90
CA THR A 16 1.14 4.62 -1.69
C THR A 16 1.61 3.40 -2.51
N ILE A 17 2.71 3.56 -3.25
CA ILE A 17 3.27 2.49 -4.09
C ILE A 17 3.73 1.31 -3.21
N ILE A 18 4.41 1.60 -2.10
CA ILE A 18 4.88 0.57 -1.16
C ILE A 18 3.71 -0.22 -0.59
N PHE A 19 2.66 0.46 -0.13
CA PHE A 19 1.48 -0.18 0.46
C PHE A 19 0.76 -1.04 -0.57
N PHE A 20 0.57 -0.51 -1.79
CA PHE A 20 -0.06 -1.25 -2.87
C PHE A 20 0.75 -2.50 -3.24
N PHE A 21 2.07 -2.38 -3.36
CA PHE A 21 2.95 -3.50 -3.65
C PHE A 21 2.83 -4.60 -2.59
N PHE A 22 3.00 -4.27 -1.31
CA PHE A 22 2.91 -5.26 -0.23
C PHE A 22 1.50 -5.84 -0.07
N SER A 23 0.46 -5.06 -0.35
CA SER A 23 -0.91 -5.58 -0.40
C SER A 23 -1.02 -6.74 -1.40
N VAL A 24 -0.55 -6.52 -2.64
CA VAL A 24 -0.59 -7.54 -3.70
C VAL A 24 0.25 -8.75 -3.32
N ILE A 25 1.47 -8.54 -2.82
CA ILE A 25 2.36 -9.64 -2.41
C ILE A 25 1.72 -10.48 -1.30
N TYR A 26 1.20 -9.88 -0.24
CA TYR A 26 0.55 -10.63 0.84
C TYR A 26 -0.70 -11.36 0.37
N TYR A 27 -1.49 -10.75 -0.51
CA TYR A 27 -2.65 -11.40 -1.08
C TYR A 27 -2.26 -12.62 -1.93
N ILE A 28 -1.22 -12.51 -2.76
CA ILE A 28 -0.71 -13.62 -3.57
C ILE A 28 -0.18 -14.74 -2.66
N LEU A 29 0.68 -14.42 -1.69
CA LEU A 29 1.25 -15.39 -0.75
C LEU A 29 0.17 -16.13 0.03
N TYR A 30 -0.86 -15.42 0.47
CA TYR A 30 -2.05 -16.02 1.09
C TYR A 30 -2.81 -16.93 0.11
N SER A 31 -3.03 -16.47 -1.12
CA SER A 31 -3.83 -17.18 -2.13
C SER A 31 -3.18 -18.49 -2.57
N ILE A 32 -1.86 -18.52 -2.67
CA ILE A 32 -1.09 -19.74 -3.00
C ILE A 32 -0.80 -20.60 -1.78
N LYS A 33 -1.27 -20.20 -0.59
CA LYS A 33 -0.99 -20.90 0.68
C LYS A 33 0.52 -21.09 0.91
N ALA A 34 1.30 -20.03 0.72
CA ALA A 34 2.74 -20.12 0.96
C ALA A 34 3.01 -20.45 2.44
N PRO A 35 4.02 -21.29 2.75
CA PRO A 35 4.36 -21.64 4.13
C PRO A 35 4.57 -20.38 4.99
N GLY A 36 3.86 -20.29 6.10
CA GLY A 36 3.89 -19.12 6.99
C GLY A 36 2.94 -17.96 6.63
N PHE A 37 2.23 -18.04 5.49
CA PHE A 37 1.35 -16.98 5.00
C PHE A 37 -0.13 -17.38 4.85
N GLU A 38 -0.50 -18.57 5.31
CA GLU A 38 -1.85 -19.13 5.13
C GLU A 38 -2.91 -18.53 6.07
N SER A 39 -2.50 -17.74 7.05
CA SER A 39 -3.40 -17.24 8.08
C SER A 39 -4.32 -16.13 7.55
N ILE A 40 -5.53 -16.05 8.11
CA ILE A 40 -6.47 -14.97 7.79
C ILE A 40 -5.91 -13.58 8.14
N ALA A 41 -4.98 -13.52 9.10
CA ALA A 41 -4.29 -12.29 9.46
C ALA A 41 -3.52 -11.70 8.26
N ILE A 42 -2.84 -12.53 7.45
CA ILE A 42 -2.14 -12.06 6.24
C ILE A 42 -3.12 -11.49 5.22
N ARG A 43 -4.27 -12.15 5.03
CA ARG A 43 -5.33 -11.63 4.17
C ARG A 43 -5.84 -10.27 4.68
N ILE A 44 -6.08 -10.14 5.98
CA ILE A 44 -6.50 -8.86 6.59
C ILE A 44 -5.43 -7.78 6.39
N ILE A 45 -4.15 -8.09 6.62
CA ILE A 45 -3.03 -7.16 6.40
C ILE A 45 -3.01 -6.70 4.94
N SER A 46 -3.20 -7.61 3.97
CA SER A 46 -3.26 -7.24 2.55
C SER A 46 -4.37 -6.21 2.27
N PHE A 47 -5.55 -6.36 2.87
CA PHE A 47 -6.66 -5.41 2.72
C PHE A 47 -6.42 -4.08 3.44
N ILE A 48 -5.83 -4.11 4.64
CA ILE A 48 -5.47 -2.87 5.35
C ILE A 48 -4.47 -2.05 4.53
N LEU A 49 -3.45 -2.70 3.96
CA LEU A 49 -2.48 -2.04 3.09
C LEU A 49 -3.14 -1.49 1.81
N LEU A 50 -4.06 -2.23 1.21
CA LEU A 50 -4.83 -1.74 0.05
C LEU A 50 -5.63 -0.48 0.39
N GLY A 51 -6.34 -0.51 1.53
CA GLY A 51 -7.11 0.63 2.02
C GLY A 51 -6.22 1.84 2.31
N GLY A 52 -5.07 1.62 2.96
CA GLY A 52 -4.09 2.68 3.21
C GLY A 52 -3.53 3.29 1.91
N ALA A 53 -3.20 2.46 0.92
CA ALA A 53 -2.77 2.94 -0.40
C ALA A 53 -3.86 3.77 -1.08
N ALA A 54 -5.12 3.33 -1.03
CA ALA A 54 -6.24 4.07 -1.61
C ALA A 54 -6.44 5.44 -0.94
N ILE A 55 -6.30 5.52 0.38
CA ILE A 55 -6.39 6.80 1.13
C ILE A 55 -5.24 7.74 0.71
N LEU A 56 -4.01 7.25 0.72
CA LEU A 56 -2.84 8.07 0.35
C LEU A 56 -2.89 8.54 -1.11
N LEU A 57 -3.35 7.68 -2.02
CA LEU A 57 -3.56 8.04 -3.42
C LEU A 57 -4.64 9.12 -3.56
N SER A 58 -5.74 8.98 -2.83
CA SER A 58 -6.84 9.97 -2.84
C SER A 58 -6.34 11.33 -2.36
N LEU A 59 -5.54 11.35 -1.29
CA LEU A 59 -4.90 12.58 -0.81
C LEU A 59 -3.96 13.15 -1.87
N TYR A 60 -3.10 12.33 -2.48
CA TYR A 60 -2.17 12.76 -3.54
C TYR A 60 -2.88 13.41 -4.74
N LEU A 61 -4.05 12.89 -5.12
CA LEU A 61 -4.86 13.41 -6.23
C LEU A 61 -5.64 14.68 -5.85
N ALA A 62 -5.91 14.89 -4.56
CA ALA A 62 -6.64 16.05 -4.07
C ALA A 62 -5.78 17.32 -3.92
N ILE A 63 -4.47 17.16 -3.75
CA ILE A 63 -3.48 18.26 -3.72
C ILE A 63 -2.79 18.47 -5.06
#